data_AF-A0A0B4CUN6-F1
#
_entry.id   AF-A0A0B4CUN6-F1
#
_cell.length_a   1.000
_cell.length_b   1.000
_cell.length_c   1.000
_cell.angle_alpha   90.00
_cell.angle_beta   90.00
_cell.angle_gamma   90.00
#
_symmetry.space_group_name_H-M   'P 1'
#
loop_
_entity.id
_entity.type
_entity.pdbx_description
1 polymer ?
#
loop_
_entity_poly.entity_id
_entity_poly.type
_entity_poly.pdbx_seq_one_letter_code
_entity_poly.pdbx_strand_id
1 'polypeptide(L)'
;MLKFVVSGLSVLSLLAAGAAVAQTQDGPIVTGNRSGETADALKTREAIAYARPLPRGAPSADYPLVAWCDALVTGHADLGETLTSRAPEDVELVRLGRLEAQDFRSALAAAAPRQSAASKAEAEQAVAAVKAQWAPLMANPDAEARSQSFGLFFGLPGRCEHAARRLRDNITTPPATLESVGIN
;
A
#
# COMPACT_ATOMS: atom_id res chain seq x y z
N MET A 1 -76.24 12.18 23.69
CA MET A 1 -75.72 12.93 24.86
C MET A 1 -75.01 11.93 25.77
N LEU A 2 -73.88 12.30 26.39
CA LEU A 2 -73.03 11.48 27.31
C LEU A 2 -72.42 10.21 26.63
N LYS A 3 -71.14 9.82 26.81
CA LYS A 3 -70.20 9.70 27.96
C LYS A 3 -70.59 8.54 28.91
N PHE A 4 -69.72 7.66 29.42
CA PHE A 4 -68.23 7.47 29.44
C PHE A 4 -67.92 5.97 29.09
N VAL A 5 -66.75 5.47 28.62
CA VAL A 5 -65.34 5.49 29.13
C VAL A 5 -65.24 4.83 30.52
N VAL A 6 -64.27 3.96 30.87
CA VAL A 6 -63.01 3.45 30.25
C VAL A 6 -63.21 2.03 29.63
N SER A 7 -62.26 1.17 29.20
CA SER A 7 -60.77 1.07 29.15
C SER A 7 -60.36 0.12 27.99
N GLY A 8 -59.10 -0.18 27.65
CA GLY A 8 -57.79 0.29 28.11
C GLY A 8 -56.66 -0.71 27.81
N LEU A 9 -55.89 -0.53 26.72
CA LEU A 9 -54.77 -1.41 26.33
C LEU A 9 -53.66 -0.60 25.64
N SER A 10 -52.61 -0.26 26.38
CA SER A 10 -51.46 0.48 25.86
C SER A 10 -50.49 -0.45 25.13
N VAL A 11 -50.27 -0.20 23.84
CA VAL A 11 -49.23 -0.89 23.05
C VAL A 11 -48.27 0.15 22.47
N LEU A 12 -47.29 0.57 23.28
CA LEU A 12 -46.03 1.10 22.76
C LEU A 12 -45.21 -0.10 22.27
N SER A 13 -45.36 -0.45 20.99
CA SER A 13 -44.38 -1.32 20.31
C SER A 13 -43.26 -0.43 19.77
N LEU A 14 -42.06 -0.60 20.32
CA LEU A 14 -40.91 0.26 20.07
C LEU A 14 -40.38 0.15 18.63
N LEU A 15 -39.64 1.19 18.24
CA LEU A 15 -38.66 1.17 17.16
C LEU A 15 -37.71 -0.03 17.33
N ALA A 16 -37.91 -1.08 16.53
CA ALA A 16 -37.06 -2.28 16.49
C ALA A 16 -36.69 -2.66 15.04
N ALA A 17 -36.39 -1.66 14.23
CA ALA A 17 -36.02 -1.84 12.82
C ALA A 17 -34.59 -2.42 12.68
N GLY A 18 -34.48 -3.75 12.71
CA GLY A 18 -33.41 -4.45 12.00
C GLY A 18 -32.00 -4.36 12.58
N ALA A 19 -31.82 -4.10 13.88
CA ALA A 19 -30.55 -4.34 14.57
C ALA A 19 -30.28 -5.85 14.75
N ALA A 20 -30.14 -6.56 13.62
CA ALA A 20 -29.85 -7.99 13.58
C ALA A 20 -28.41 -8.24 14.06
N VAL A 21 -28.27 -8.48 15.36
CA VAL A 21 -26.98 -8.68 16.05
C VAL A 21 -26.15 -9.79 15.38
N ALA A 22 -24.93 -9.42 14.96
CA ALA A 22 -23.94 -10.31 14.33
C ALA A 22 -23.26 -11.27 15.33
N GLN A 23 -24.01 -11.82 16.28
CA GLN A 23 -23.50 -12.53 17.47
C GLN A 23 -23.76 -14.05 17.46
N THR A 24 -24.06 -14.64 16.30
CA THR A 24 -24.43 -16.06 16.15
C THR A 24 -23.59 -16.80 15.09
N GLN A 25 -22.36 -16.35 14.85
CA GLN A 25 -21.39 -17.03 13.98
C GLN A 25 -20.14 -17.43 14.78
N ASP A 26 -20.05 -18.72 15.13
CA ASP A 26 -18.85 -19.33 15.74
C ASP A 26 -17.74 -19.56 14.68
N GLY A 27 -17.37 -18.51 13.96
CA GLY A 27 -16.36 -18.55 12.91
C GLY A 27 -15.89 -17.14 12.52
N PRO A 28 -14.77 -17.02 11.77
CA PRO A 28 -14.25 -15.72 11.36
C PRO A 28 -15.27 -14.95 10.53
N ILE A 29 -15.59 -13.71 10.94
CA ILE A 29 -16.47 -12.82 10.18
C ILE A 29 -15.78 -12.44 8.87
N VAL A 30 -16.18 -13.09 7.77
CA VAL A 30 -15.66 -12.80 6.43
C VAL A 30 -16.33 -11.54 5.89
N THR A 31 -15.72 -10.39 6.17
CA THR A 31 -16.23 -9.05 5.77
C THR A 31 -16.09 -8.72 4.29
N GLY A 32 -15.41 -9.57 3.51
CA GLY A 32 -15.17 -9.36 2.07
C GLY A 32 -15.84 -10.43 1.20
N ASN A 33 -16.43 -10.01 0.08
CA ASN A 33 -16.83 -10.95 -0.97
C ASN A 33 -15.56 -11.61 -1.57
N ARG A 34 -15.62 -12.91 -1.89
CA ARG A 34 -14.50 -13.66 -2.48
C ARG A 34 -14.29 -13.41 -3.98
N SER A 35 -15.12 -12.56 -4.60
CA SER A 35 -14.80 -11.95 -5.88
C SER A 35 -13.51 -11.14 -5.77
N GLY A 36 -12.58 -11.30 -6.72
CA GLY A 36 -11.41 -10.43 -6.82
C GLY A 36 -11.78 -8.95 -7.00
N GLU A 37 -10.81 -8.07 -6.74
CA GLU A 37 -10.99 -6.62 -6.85
C GLU A 37 -11.50 -6.22 -8.25
N THR A 38 -12.54 -5.38 -8.30
CA THR A 38 -13.16 -5.00 -9.57
C THR A 38 -12.25 -4.07 -10.37
N ALA A 39 -12.41 -4.06 -11.70
CA ALA A 39 -11.67 -3.16 -12.59
C ALA A 39 -11.85 -1.68 -12.19
N ASP A 40 -13.06 -1.30 -11.76
CA ASP A 40 -13.35 0.07 -11.31
C ASP A 40 -12.71 0.40 -9.96
N ALA A 41 -12.64 -0.55 -9.02
CA ALA A 41 -11.92 -0.37 -7.76
C ALA A 41 -10.41 -0.22 -8.00
N LEU A 42 -9.82 -1.08 -8.84
CA LEU A 42 -8.43 -0.97 -9.29
C LEU A 42 -8.13 0.37 -9.97
N LYS A 43 -9.02 0.83 -10.86
CA LYS A 43 -8.91 2.12 -11.56
C LYS A 43 -9.00 3.30 -10.57
N THR A 44 -9.90 3.22 -9.59
CA THR A 44 -10.08 4.26 -8.56
C THR A 44 -8.86 4.35 -7.64
N ARG A 45 -8.26 3.22 -7.25
CA ARG A 45 -7.02 3.19 -6.48
C ARG A 45 -5.82 3.70 -7.29
N GLU A 46 -5.74 3.35 -8.58
CA GLU A 46 -4.71 3.90 -9.47
C GLU A 46 -4.83 5.43 -9.55
N ALA A 47 -6.04 5.97 -9.72
CA ALA A 47 -6.28 7.41 -9.72
C ALA A 47 -5.83 8.08 -8.42
N ILE A 48 -6.20 7.53 -7.26
CA ILE A 48 -5.79 8.05 -5.95
C ILE A 48 -4.27 8.02 -5.77
N ALA A 49 -3.61 6.94 -6.20
CA ALA A 49 -2.16 6.79 -6.14
C ALA A 49 -1.41 7.74 -7.09
N TYR A 50 -1.96 7.99 -8.28
CA TYR A 50 -1.34 8.87 -9.29
C TYR A 50 -1.67 10.35 -9.11
N ALA A 51 -2.69 10.71 -8.33
CA ALA A 51 -3.07 12.10 -8.04
C ALA A 51 -2.13 12.84 -7.06
N ARG A 52 -1.37 12.12 -6.23
CA ARG A 52 -0.48 12.74 -5.22
C ARG A 52 0.92 12.98 -5.80
N PRO A 53 1.56 14.16 -5.60
CA PRO A 53 2.95 14.39 -6.01
C PRO A 53 3.89 13.32 -5.45
N LEU A 54 4.87 12.93 -6.25
CA LEU A 54 5.96 12.04 -5.84
C LEU A 54 6.88 12.72 -4.82
N PRO A 55 7.49 11.97 -3.88
CA PRO A 55 8.50 12.50 -2.98
C PRO A 55 9.76 12.94 -3.74
N ARG A 56 10.53 13.86 -3.16
CA ARG A 56 11.73 14.44 -3.79
C ARG A 56 12.73 13.35 -4.17
N GLY A 57 13.03 13.26 -5.46
CA GLY A 57 14.02 12.32 -6.01
C GLY A 57 13.46 10.98 -6.48
N ALA A 58 12.16 10.74 -6.35
CA ALA A 58 11.50 9.61 -7.02
C ALA A 58 11.26 9.92 -8.51
N PRO A 59 11.65 9.03 -9.44
CA PRO A 59 11.37 9.18 -10.88
C PRO A 59 9.87 9.15 -11.20
N SER A 60 9.46 9.83 -12.27
CA SER A 60 8.04 9.92 -12.68
C SER A 60 7.57 8.82 -13.63
N ALA A 61 8.48 8.17 -14.35
CA ALA A 61 8.18 7.07 -15.25
C ALA A 61 8.17 5.72 -14.50
N ASP A 62 7.24 4.82 -14.86
CA ASP A 62 6.97 3.60 -14.09
C ASP A 62 8.21 2.71 -13.88
N TYR A 63 9.11 2.57 -14.87
CA TYR A 63 10.30 1.71 -14.76
C TYR A 63 11.37 2.22 -13.77
N PRO A 64 11.91 3.44 -13.92
CA PRO A 64 12.84 3.98 -12.94
C PRO A 64 12.18 4.22 -11.58
N LEU A 65 10.86 4.49 -11.51
CA LEU A 65 10.13 4.55 -10.25
C LEU A 65 10.15 3.20 -9.52
N VAL A 66 9.81 2.09 -10.17
CA VAL A 66 9.79 0.77 -9.50
C VAL A 66 11.19 0.32 -9.07
N ALA A 67 12.24 0.71 -9.80
CA ALA A 67 13.63 0.48 -9.36
C ALA A 67 14.00 1.31 -8.11
N TRP A 68 13.50 2.55 -8.02
CA TRP A 68 13.61 3.38 -6.83
C TRP A 68 12.83 2.79 -5.63
N CYS A 69 11.65 2.20 -5.88
CA CYS A 69 10.83 1.51 -4.87
C CYS A 69 11.54 0.23 -4.34
N ASP A 70 12.10 -0.62 -5.22
CA ASP A 70 12.92 -1.80 -4.85
C ASP A 70 14.13 -1.39 -4.00
N ALA A 71 14.82 -0.32 -4.37
CA ALA A 71 15.96 0.19 -3.61
C ALA A 71 15.56 0.73 -2.22
N LEU A 72 14.38 1.33 -2.07
CA LEU A 72 13.89 1.81 -0.77
C LEU A 72 13.60 0.64 0.17
N VAL A 73 12.77 -0.30 -0.25
CA VAL A 73 12.33 -1.41 0.60
C VAL A 73 13.48 -2.40 0.86
N THR A 74 14.34 -2.64 -0.13
CA THR A 74 15.58 -3.41 0.08
C THR A 74 16.47 -2.73 1.12
N GLY A 75 16.65 -1.41 1.06
CA GLY A 75 17.47 -0.68 2.03
C GLY A 75 16.88 -0.58 3.44
N HIS A 76 15.54 -0.51 3.57
CA HIS A 76 14.86 -0.63 4.86
C HIS A 76 15.08 -2.02 5.48
N ALA A 77 14.90 -3.08 4.68
CA ALA A 77 15.14 -4.44 5.10
C ALA A 77 16.63 -4.74 5.39
N ASP A 78 17.56 -4.07 4.69
CA ASP A 78 19.00 -4.11 4.99
C ASP A 78 19.32 -3.42 6.33
N LEU A 79 18.71 -2.25 6.60
CA LEU A 79 18.84 -1.55 7.88
C LEU A 79 18.31 -2.41 9.04
N GLY A 80 17.17 -3.10 8.85
CA GLY A 80 16.60 -4.02 9.84
C GLY A 80 17.51 -5.20 10.20
N GLU A 81 18.29 -5.73 9.24
CA GLU A 81 19.30 -6.76 9.52
C GLU A 81 20.48 -6.23 10.37
N THR A 82 20.71 -4.91 10.45
CA THR A 82 21.75 -4.32 11.32
C THR A 82 21.36 -4.21 12.80
N LEU A 83 20.10 -4.52 13.15
CA LEU A 83 19.57 -4.35 14.50
C LEU A 83 19.96 -5.53 15.41
N THR A 84 20.60 -5.22 16.54
CA THR A 84 21.10 -6.23 17.50
C THR A 84 20.00 -6.86 18.36
N SER A 85 18.88 -6.16 18.52
CA SER A 85 17.85 -6.46 19.52
C SER A 85 16.47 -6.49 18.87
N ARG A 86 16.35 -7.22 17.75
CA ARG A 86 15.10 -7.32 16.97
C ARG A 86 13.97 -7.95 17.78
N ALA A 87 12.82 -7.29 17.80
CA ALA A 87 11.55 -7.89 18.18
C ALA A 87 11.05 -8.85 17.07
N PRO A 88 10.15 -9.80 17.37
CA PRO A 88 9.53 -10.65 16.36
C PRO A 88 8.89 -9.85 15.20
N GLU A 89 8.33 -8.69 15.53
CA GLU A 89 7.73 -7.74 14.59
C GLU A 89 8.76 -7.17 13.61
N ASP A 90 9.98 -6.86 14.06
CA ASP A 90 11.06 -6.36 13.19
C ASP A 90 11.48 -7.43 12.17
N VAL A 91 11.55 -8.69 12.60
CA VAL A 91 11.89 -9.83 11.74
C VAL A 91 10.79 -10.03 10.68
N GLU A 92 9.52 -9.90 11.05
CA GLU A 92 8.40 -9.98 10.13
C GLU A 92 8.35 -8.80 9.15
N LEU A 93 8.62 -7.57 9.61
CA LEU A 93 8.73 -6.39 8.75
C LEU A 93 9.86 -6.54 7.71
N VAL A 94 11.04 -7.00 8.13
CA VAL A 94 12.13 -7.33 7.20
C VAL A 94 11.68 -8.40 6.19
N ARG A 95 11.03 -9.48 6.66
CA ARG A 95 10.55 -10.57 5.79
C ARG A 95 9.53 -10.08 4.74
N LEU A 96 8.59 -9.23 5.15
CA LEU A 96 7.59 -8.62 4.28
C LEU A 96 8.24 -7.69 3.25
N GLY A 97 9.18 -6.84 3.68
CA GLY A 97 9.95 -5.98 2.77
C GLY A 97 10.75 -6.79 1.73
N ARG A 98 11.37 -7.92 2.10
CA ARG A 98 12.04 -8.79 1.12
C ARG A 98 11.08 -9.37 0.07
N LEU A 99 9.82 -9.62 0.42
CA LEU A 99 8.79 -10.08 -0.53
C LEU A 99 8.31 -8.94 -1.45
N GLU A 100 8.00 -7.77 -0.91
CA GLU A 100 7.59 -6.60 -1.70
C GLU A 100 8.69 -6.19 -2.70
N ALA A 101 9.94 -6.15 -2.25
CA ALA A 101 11.09 -5.93 -3.12
C ALA A 101 11.26 -7.02 -4.20
N GLN A 102 10.86 -8.27 -3.89
CA GLN A 102 10.87 -9.35 -4.88
C GLN A 102 9.77 -9.18 -5.95
N ASP A 103 8.60 -8.66 -5.58
CA ASP A 103 7.54 -8.31 -6.54
C ASP A 103 7.99 -7.16 -7.47
N PHE A 104 8.64 -6.12 -6.95
CA PHE A 104 9.24 -5.06 -7.78
C PHE A 104 10.29 -5.60 -8.74
N ARG A 105 11.22 -6.44 -8.28
CA ARG A 105 12.22 -7.09 -9.16
C ARG A 105 11.57 -7.99 -10.22
N SER A 106 10.44 -8.65 -9.92
CA SER A 106 9.69 -9.42 -10.92
C SER A 106 9.12 -8.53 -12.02
N ALA A 107 8.56 -7.37 -11.66
CA ALA A 107 8.02 -6.40 -12.61
C ALA A 107 9.11 -5.75 -13.47
N LEU A 108 10.25 -5.40 -12.87
CA LEU A 108 11.42 -4.89 -13.58
C LEU A 108 11.96 -5.92 -14.57
N ALA A 109 12.14 -7.18 -14.16
CA ALA A 109 12.59 -8.26 -15.04
C ALA A 109 11.63 -8.48 -16.22
N ALA A 110 10.31 -8.49 -15.99
CA ALA A 110 9.30 -8.61 -17.03
C ALA A 110 9.31 -7.41 -18.01
N ALA A 111 9.65 -6.21 -17.54
CA ALA A 111 9.68 -4.99 -18.34
C ALA A 111 11.04 -4.72 -19.03
N ALA A 112 12.15 -5.24 -18.52
CA ALA A 112 13.51 -4.96 -18.99
C ALA A 112 13.75 -5.17 -20.52
N PRO A 113 13.13 -6.14 -21.21
CA PRO A 113 13.26 -6.26 -22.68
C PRO A 113 12.62 -5.11 -23.46
N ARG A 114 11.65 -4.40 -22.86
CA ARG A 114 10.87 -3.32 -23.48
C ARG A 114 11.44 -1.92 -23.19
N GLN A 115 12.42 -1.79 -22.30
CA GLN A 115 12.98 -0.49 -21.88
C GLN A 115 14.13 -0.02 -22.76
N SER A 116 14.14 1.28 -23.05
CA SER A 116 15.27 1.98 -23.68
C SER A 116 16.50 2.00 -22.76
N ALA A 117 17.68 2.20 -23.36
CA ALA A 117 18.92 2.38 -22.58
C ALA A 117 18.85 3.58 -21.62
N ALA A 118 18.17 4.66 -22.01
CA ALA A 118 17.97 5.84 -21.16
C ALA A 118 17.11 5.52 -19.92
N SER A 119 16.00 4.79 -20.06
CA SER A 119 15.15 4.37 -18.94
C SER A 119 15.88 3.45 -17.96
N LYS A 120 16.78 2.59 -18.46
CA LYS A 120 17.65 1.75 -17.62
C LYS A 120 18.69 2.57 -16.86
N ALA A 121 19.36 3.52 -17.52
CA ALA A 121 20.31 4.42 -16.89
C ALA A 121 19.65 5.33 -15.83
N GLU A 122 18.42 5.80 -16.07
CA GLU A 122 17.63 6.56 -15.07
C GLU A 122 17.29 5.68 -13.85
N ALA A 123 16.91 4.42 -14.07
CA ALA A 123 16.64 3.46 -13.01
C ALA A 123 17.89 3.16 -12.17
N GLU A 124 19.04 2.95 -12.81
CA GLU A 124 20.34 2.74 -12.14
C GLU A 124 20.76 3.96 -11.30
N GLN A 125 20.56 5.18 -11.81
CA GLN A 125 20.82 6.42 -11.08
C GLN A 125 19.88 6.59 -9.87
N ALA A 126 18.59 6.28 -10.02
CA ALA A 126 17.62 6.34 -8.94
C ALA A 126 17.93 5.32 -7.81
N VAL A 127 18.31 4.09 -8.18
CA VAL A 127 18.79 3.05 -7.24
C VAL A 127 20.05 3.52 -6.50
N ALA A 128 21.01 4.11 -7.20
CA ALA A 128 22.24 4.63 -6.61
C ALA A 128 21.96 5.78 -5.61
N ALA A 129 21.05 6.69 -5.97
CA ALA A 129 20.65 7.81 -5.11
C ALA A 129 19.96 7.34 -3.82
N VAL A 130 19.14 6.29 -3.87
CA VAL A 130 18.50 5.68 -2.69
C VAL A 130 19.53 4.93 -1.82
N LYS A 131 20.44 4.15 -2.43
CA LYS A 131 21.52 3.48 -1.68
C LYS A 131 22.42 4.48 -0.93
N ALA A 132 22.67 5.65 -1.51
CA ALA A 132 23.40 6.74 -0.84
C ALA A 132 22.65 7.35 0.36
N GLN A 133 21.31 7.25 0.42
CA GLN A 133 20.51 7.70 1.56
C GLN A 133 20.53 6.69 2.71
N TRP A 134 20.49 5.38 2.41
CA TRP A 134 20.57 4.33 3.43
C TRP A 134 21.97 4.12 4.00
N ALA A 135 23.02 4.32 3.20
CA ALA A 135 24.41 4.13 3.62
C ALA A 135 24.79 4.78 4.96
N PRO A 136 24.53 6.09 5.23
CA PRO A 136 24.85 6.70 6.53
C PRO A 136 24.01 6.15 7.69
N LEU A 137 22.79 5.64 7.43
CA LEU A 137 21.94 5.04 8.46
C LEU A 137 22.48 3.66 8.87
N MET A 138 22.81 2.81 7.89
CA MET A 138 23.42 1.50 8.14
C MET A 138 24.81 1.60 8.78
N ALA A 139 25.58 2.63 8.44
CA ALA A 139 26.92 2.89 8.98
C ALA A 139 26.94 3.59 10.34
N ASN A 140 25.79 4.01 10.88
CA ASN A 140 25.71 4.65 12.18
C ASN A 140 26.06 3.64 13.30
N PRO A 141 27.10 3.87 14.13
CA PRO A 141 27.48 2.93 15.18
C PRO A 141 26.40 2.77 16.26
N ASP A 142 25.59 3.80 16.51
CA ASP A 142 24.52 3.75 17.51
C ASP A 142 23.36 2.84 17.06
N ALA A 143 23.16 1.75 17.80
CA ALA A 143 22.10 0.79 17.54
C ALA A 143 20.69 1.35 17.86
N GLU A 144 20.56 2.30 18.78
CA GLU A 144 19.26 2.91 19.07
C GLU A 144 18.84 3.82 17.92
N ALA A 145 19.73 4.72 17.44
CA ALA A 145 19.46 5.54 16.26
C ALA A 145 19.17 4.71 15.00
N ARG A 146 19.81 3.54 14.80
CA ARG A 146 19.43 2.62 13.70
C ARG A 146 18.03 2.04 13.90
N SER A 147 17.67 1.63 15.12
CA SER A 147 16.33 1.12 15.45
C SER A 147 15.24 2.16 15.24
N GLN A 148 15.45 3.38 15.75
CA GLN A 148 14.56 4.53 15.51
C GLN A 148 14.41 4.82 14.01
N SER A 149 15.51 4.78 13.23
CA SER A 149 15.49 4.98 11.78
C SER A 149 14.71 3.88 11.03
N PHE A 150 14.81 2.63 11.47
CA PHE A 150 14.05 1.50 10.93
C PHE A 150 12.55 1.65 11.18
N GLY A 151 12.15 2.10 12.38
CA GLY A 151 10.75 2.34 12.74
C GLY A 151 10.08 3.54 12.07
N LEU A 152 10.85 4.43 11.43
CA LEU A 152 10.32 5.61 10.72
C LEU A 152 9.88 5.32 9.27
N PHE A 153 10.25 4.17 8.69
CA PHE A 153 9.86 3.82 7.32
C PHE A 153 8.45 3.19 7.31
N PHE A 154 7.43 4.00 7.04
CA PHE A 154 6.03 3.56 7.08
C PHE A 154 5.46 3.26 5.68
N GLY A 155 6.02 2.24 5.03
CA GLY A 155 5.57 1.72 3.74
C GLY A 155 5.87 2.63 2.53
N LEU A 156 5.63 2.10 1.33
CA LEU A 156 5.68 2.89 0.10
C LEU A 156 4.33 3.55 -0.21
N PRO A 157 4.31 4.66 -0.97
CA PRO A 157 3.08 5.17 -1.55
C PRO A 157 2.60 4.20 -2.63
N GLY A 158 1.33 3.78 -2.57
CA GLY A 158 0.68 2.76 -3.42
C GLY A 158 0.90 2.86 -4.95
N ARG A 159 1.40 3.99 -5.42
CA ARG A 159 1.89 4.22 -6.77
C ARG A 159 3.02 3.26 -7.15
N CYS A 160 3.88 2.83 -6.22
CA CYS A 160 4.96 1.88 -6.49
C CYS A 160 4.39 0.53 -7.00
N GLU A 161 3.36 0.01 -6.32
CA GLU A 161 2.70 -1.25 -6.64
C GLU A 161 1.83 -1.13 -7.90
N HIS A 162 1.14 0.00 -8.09
CA HIS A 162 0.44 0.29 -9.34
C HIS A 162 1.42 0.40 -10.52
N ALA A 163 2.57 1.08 -10.39
CA ALA A 163 3.61 1.14 -11.41
C ALA A 163 4.19 -0.24 -11.72
N ALA A 164 4.49 -1.04 -10.69
CA ALA A 164 4.99 -2.41 -10.84
C ALA A 164 3.99 -3.32 -11.58
N ARG A 165 2.70 -3.18 -11.28
CA ARG A 165 1.64 -3.82 -12.06
C ARG A 165 1.68 -3.35 -13.52
N ARG A 166 1.72 -2.04 -13.79
CA ARG A 166 1.71 -1.49 -15.15
C ARG A 166 2.89 -1.99 -16.00
N LEU A 167 4.08 -2.09 -15.41
CA LEU A 167 5.26 -2.69 -16.02
C LEU A 167 5.04 -4.16 -16.40
N ARG A 168 4.61 -4.98 -15.43
CA ARG A 168 4.37 -6.42 -15.58
C ARG A 168 3.29 -6.70 -16.63
N ASP A 169 2.16 -6.00 -16.53
CA ASP A 169 0.95 -6.18 -17.33
C ASP A 169 0.99 -5.45 -18.69
N ASN A 170 2.07 -4.72 -19.02
CA ASN A 170 2.25 -3.92 -20.24
C ASN A 170 1.21 -2.78 -20.45
N ILE A 171 0.80 -2.13 -19.35
CA ILE A 171 -0.21 -1.07 -19.37
C ILE A 171 0.43 0.25 -19.80
N THR A 172 0.38 0.53 -21.11
CA THR A 172 0.88 1.77 -21.72
C THR A 172 -0.14 2.91 -21.72
N THR A 173 -1.41 2.64 -21.42
CA THR A 173 -2.43 3.67 -21.25
C THR A 173 -2.09 4.56 -20.04
N PRO A 174 -2.28 5.89 -20.13
CA PRO A 174 -2.12 6.77 -18.98
C PRO A 174 -2.96 6.30 -17.78
N PRO A 175 -2.46 6.50 -16.53
CA PRO A 175 -3.24 6.28 -15.32
C PRO A 175 -4.55 7.08 -15.33
N ALA A 176 -5.57 6.56 -14.65
CA ALA A 176 -6.80 7.31 -14.43
C ALA A 176 -6.56 8.61 -13.62
N THR A 177 -7.34 9.66 -13.89
CA THR A 177 -7.42 10.86 -13.04
C THR A 177 -8.58 10.74 -12.05
N LEU A 178 -8.60 11.56 -11.00
CA LEU A 178 -9.68 11.57 -9.99
C LEU A 178 -11.04 11.83 -10.64
N GLU A 179 -11.10 12.84 -11.51
CA GLU A 179 -12.32 13.24 -12.22
C GLU A 179 -12.80 12.10 -13.13
N SER A 180 -11.87 11.35 -13.75
CA SER A 180 -12.17 10.18 -14.58
C SER A 180 -12.71 8.96 -13.81
N VAL A 181 -12.72 9.00 -12.47
CA VAL A 181 -13.35 8.02 -11.57
C VAL A 181 -14.43 8.65 -10.68
N GLY A 182 -14.83 9.90 -10.95
CA GLY A 182 -15.92 10.58 -10.23
C GLY A 182 -15.53 11.20 -8.88
N ILE A 183 -14.23 11.34 -8.60
CA ILE A 183 -13.71 12.05 -7.42
C ILE A 183 -13.33 13.48 -7.82
N ASN A 184 -13.84 14.48 -7.09
CA ASN A 184 -13.52 15.90 -7.26
C ASN A 184 -13.14 16.52 -5.91
#